data_AF-A0A9Q8VEL3-F1
#
_entry.id   AF-A0A9Q8VEL3-F1
#
_cell.length_a   1.000
_cell.length_b   1.000
_cell.length_c   1.000
_cell.angle_alpha   90.00
_cell.angle_beta   90.00
_cell.angle_gamma   90.00
#
_symmetry.space_group_name_H-M   'P 1'
#
loop_
_entity.id
_entity.type
_entity.pdbx_description
1 polymer ?
#
loop_
_entity_poly.entity_id
_entity_poly.type
_entity_poly.pdbx_seq_one_letter_code
_entity_poly.pdbx_strand_id
1 'polypeptide(L)'
;MDQASNYTLPKRDPFDLNITEEPPTPEQVQTILEYVGKDNISQIIKGARDEKDALRKFKESKENFVRPVTVDWNNGKAIAGANDSEILKLVNATKL
;
A
#
# COMPACT_ATOMS: atom_id res chain seq x y z
N MET A 1 -25.78 5.11 -38.21
CA MET A 1 -26.40 5.55 -36.95
C MET A 1 -25.49 5.04 -35.86
N ASP A 2 -24.58 5.90 -35.43
CA ASP A 2 -23.43 5.54 -34.60
C ASP A 2 -23.84 5.55 -33.12
N GLN A 3 -23.93 4.38 -32.49
CA GLN A 3 -24.08 4.27 -31.03
C GLN A 3 -22.71 4.55 -30.37
N ALA A 4 -22.49 5.79 -29.95
CA ALA A 4 -21.46 6.09 -28.96
C ALA A 4 -22.01 5.70 -27.57
N SER A 5 -21.57 4.56 -27.04
CA SER A 5 -21.86 4.16 -25.66
C SER A 5 -21.31 5.21 -24.70
N ASN A 6 -22.19 5.85 -23.93
CA ASN A 6 -21.83 6.82 -22.91
C ASN A 6 -21.18 6.10 -21.72
N TYR A 7 -19.86 5.90 -21.78
CA TYR A 7 -19.08 5.42 -20.63
C TYR A 7 -18.87 6.59 -19.66
N THR A 8 -19.79 6.81 -18.74
CA THR A 8 -19.51 7.64 -17.56
C THR A 8 -18.48 6.90 -16.72
N LEU A 9 -17.21 7.25 -16.86
CA LEU A 9 -16.17 6.81 -15.93
C LEU A 9 -16.57 7.28 -14.53
N PRO A 10 -16.56 6.40 -13.51
CA PRO A 10 -16.86 6.81 -12.15
C PRO A 10 -15.96 7.97 -11.77
N LYS A 11 -16.56 9.05 -11.26
CA LYS A 11 -15.86 10.26 -10.84
C LYS A 11 -15.05 9.90 -9.60
N ARG A 12 -13.74 9.70 -9.78
CA ARG A 12 -12.81 9.40 -8.69
C ARG A 12 -12.79 10.58 -7.73
N ASP A 13 -12.86 10.31 -6.44
CA ASP A 13 -12.56 11.33 -5.44
C ASP A 13 -11.11 11.80 -5.62
N PRO A 14 -10.84 13.11 -5.53
CA PRO A 14 -9.48 13.60 -5.54
C PRO A 14 -8.72 13.04 -4.34
N PHE A 15 -7.49 12.58 -4.56
CA PHE A 15 -6.59 12.13 -3.51
C PHE A 15 -5.31 12.94 -3.55
N ASP A 16 -4.65 13.04 -2.40
CA ASP A 16 -3.32 13.63 -2.29
C ASP A 16 -2.25 12.55 -2.50
N LEU A 17 -1.34 12.77 -3.44
CA LEU A 17 -0.29 11.82 -3.78
C LEU A 17 1.03 12.25 -3.16
N ASN A 18 1.48 11.51 -2.15
CA ASN A 18 2.80 11.65 -1.57
C ASN A 18 3.72 10.51 -2.01
N ILE A 19 4.85 10.85 -2.65
CA ILE A 19 5.90 9.90 -3.02
C ILE A 19 7.15 10.26 -2.22
N THR A 20 7.71 9.28 -1.50
CA THR A 20 8.93 9.46 -0.72
C THR A 20 9.94 8.35 -0.99
N GLU A 21 11.21 8.72 -1.05
CA GLU A 21 12.33 7.77 -1.12
C GLU A 21 12.87 7.44 0.28
N GLU A 22 12.59 8.28 1.27
CA GLU A 22 13.01 8.05 2.65
C GLU A 22 12.31 6.79 3.22
N PRO A 23 13.00 6.01 4.06
CA PRO A 23 12.34 4.90 4.74
C PRO A 23 11.26 5.43 5.70
N PRO A 24 10.15 4.68 5.88
CA PRO A 24 9.11 5.06 6.84
C PRO A 24 9.63 5.10 8.29
N THR A 25 8.93 5.79 9.18
CA THR A 25 9.19 5.67 10.62
C THR A 25 8.78 4.28 11.12
N PRO A 26 9.31 3.81 12.27
CA PRO A 26 8.86 2.55 12.87
C PRO A 26 7.35 2.49 13.12
N GLU A 27 6.74 3.61 13.50
CA GLU A 27 5.31 3.75 13.74
C GLU A 27 4.52 3.61 12.42
N GLN A 28 5.01 4.22 11.33
CA GLN A 28 4.42 4.02 10.01
C GLN A 28 4.51 2.56 9.55
N VAL A 29 5.64 1.88 9.82
CA VAL A 29 5.77 0.44 9.50
C VAL A 29 4.77 -0.38 10.31
N GLN A 30 4.56 -0.07 11.58
CA GLN A 30 3.56 -0.76 12.39
C GLN A 30 2.17 -0.64 11.76
N THR A 31 1.73 0.58 11.43
CA THR A 31 0.44 0.80 10.76
C THR A 31 0.34 0.08 9.41
N ILE A 32 1.42 0.06 8.62
CA ILE A 32 1.43 -0.69 7.35
C ILE A 32 1.25 -2.20 7.58
N LEU A 33 1.92 -2.77 8.59
CA LEU A 33 1.79 -4.19 8.93
C LEU A 33 0.37 -4.55 9.38
N GLU A 34 -0.30 -3.65 10.09
CA GLU A 34 -1.72 -3.77 10.43
C GLU A 34 -2.61 -3.79 9.18
N TYR A 35 -2.34 -2.91 8.20
CA TYR A 35 -3.11 -2.81 6.96
C TYR A 35 -2.96 -4.01 6.04
N VAL A 36 -1.78 -4.61 5.95
CA VAL A 36 -1.55 -5.80 5.10
C VAL A 36 -2.02 -7.10 5.74
N GLY A 37 -2.13 -7.12 7.07
CA GLY A 37 -2.49 -8.32 7.83
C GLY A 37 -1.36 -9.35 7.94
N LYS A 38 -1.56 -10.33 8.83
CA LYS A 38 -0.51 -11.27 9.28
C LYS A 38 0.13 -12.06 8.15
N ASP A 39 -0.65 -12.46 7.14
CA ASP A 39 -0.18 -13.32 6.04
C ASP A 39 0.75 -12.58 5.07
N ASN A 40 0.71 -11.25 5.05
CA ASN A 40 1.45 -10.42 4.11
C ASN A 40 2.66 -9.70 4.75
N ILE A 41 2.94 -9.96 6.03
CA ILE A 41 4.06 -9.33 6.76
C ILE A 41 5.40 -9.51 6.03
N SER A 42 5.65 -10.72 5.52
CA SER A 42 6.90 -11.04 4.80
C SER A 42 7.03 -10.31 3.45
N GLN A 43 5.93 -9.80 2.90
CA GLN A 43 5.91 -8.98 1.69
C GLN A 43 6.31 -7.54 1.97
N ILE A 44 6.15 -7.06 3.23
CA ILE A 44 6.55 -5.72 3.65
C ILE A 44 7.98 -5.73 4.22
N ILE A 45 8.30 -6.68 5.09
CA ILE A 45 9.64 -6.83 5.68
C ILE A 45 10.25 -8.18 5.30
N LYS A 46 11.38 -8.13 4.59
CA LYS A 46 12.12 -9.31 4.14
C LYS A 46 12.44 -10.27 5.29
N GLY A 47 11.97 -11.50 5.16
CA GLY A 47 12.25 -12.60 6.10
C GLY A 47 11.63 -12.41 7.48
N ALA A 48 10.65 -11.52 7.63
CA ALA A 48 9.87 -11.39 8.86
C ALA A 48 8.81 -12.50 8.97
N ARG A 49 8.59 -12.99 10.20
CA ARG A 49 7.62 -14.06 10.50
C ARG A 49 6.32 -13.54 11.11
N ASP A 50 6.42 -12.45 11.86
CA ASP A 50 5.33 -11.79 12.56
C ASP A 50 5.65 -10.30 12.71
N GLU A 51 4.71 -9.53 13.27
CA GLU A 51 4.79 -8.07 13.34
C GLU A 51 5.95 -7.61 14.23
N LYS A 52 6.18 -8.32 15.35
CA LYS A 52 7.26 -7.99 16.29
C LYS A 52 8.62 -8.24 15.66
N ASP A 53 8.76 -9.36 14.96
CA ASP A 53 9.97 -9.71 14.19
C ASP A 53 10.20 -8.73 13.03
N ALA A 54 9.12 -8.33 12.34
CA ALA A 54 9.17 -7.34 11.27
C ALA A 54 9.69 -5.98 11.75
N LEU A 55 9.13 -5.45 12.85
CA LEU A 55 9.56 -4.19 13.44
C LEU A 55 11.00 -4.25 13.94
N ARG A 56 11.42 -5.38 14.54
CA ARG A 56 12.81 -5.59 14.96
C ARG A 56 13.76 -5.54 13.75
N LYS A 57 13.48 -6.33 12.71
CA LYS A 57 14.29 -6.38 11.47
C LYS A 57 14.35 -5.03 10.76
N PHE A 58 13.25 -4.28 10.75
CA PHE A 58 13.22 -2.94 10.18
C PHE A 58 14.10 -1.93 10.95
N LYS A 59 14.11 -2.04 12.28
CA LYS A 59 14.98 -1.21 13.13
C LYS A 59 16.45 -1.58 12.96
N GLU A 60 16.76 -2.85 12.75
CA GLU A 60 18.12 -3.34 12.47
C GLU A 60 18.64 -2.88 11.10
N SER A 61 17.80 -2.95 10.06
CA SER A 61 18.13 -2.41 8.74
C SER A 61 16.89 -1.95 7.99
N LYS A 62 16.93 -0.70 7.52
CA LYS A 62 15.87 -0.11 6.69
C LYS A 62 15.77 -0.77 5.31
N GLU A 63 16.81 -1.47 4.86
CA GLU A 63 16.84 -2.23 3.60
C GLU A 63 15.98 -3.50 3.62
N ASN A 64 15.58 -3.93 4.82
CA ASN A 64 14.62 -5.02 4.99
C ASN A 64 13.21 -4.61 4.56
N PHE A 65 12.90 -3.31 4.51
CA PHE A 65 11.65 -2.81 3.96
C PHE A 65 11.62 -3.03 2.45
N VAL A 66 10.65 -3.80 1.97
CA VAL A 66 10.43 -4.04 0.55
C VAL A 66 9.96 -2.75 -0.11
N ARG A 67 10.43 -2.49 -1.33
CA ARG A 67 10.08 -1.31 -2.11
C ARG A 67 9.73 -1.71 -3.55
N PRO A 68 8.77 -1.02 -4.20
CA PRO A 68 7.91 0.02 -3.63
C PRO A 68 6.82 -0.58 -2.72
N VAL A 69 6.21 0.26 -1.88
CA VAL A 69 4.98 -0.06 -1.13
C VAL A 69 4.02 1.11 -1.34
N THR A 70 2.80 0.81 -1.75
CA THR A 70 1.72 1.80 -1.87
C THR A 70 0.83 1.68 -0.64
N VAL A 71 0.54 2.81 0.00
CA VAL A 71 -0.29 2.87 1.21
C VAL A 71 -1.43 3.83 0.98
N ASP A 72 -2.65 3.36 1.25
CA ASP A 72 -3.84 4.17 1.36
C ASP A 72 -4.17 4.36 2.84
N TRP A 73 -3.72 5.50 3.38
CA TRP A 73 -3.92 5.88 4.78
C TRP A 73 -5.39 6.14 5.13
N ASN A 74 -6.23 6.48 4.15
CA ASN A 74 -7.64 6.79 4.40
C ASN A 74 -8.49 5.52 4.50
N ASN A 75 -8.14 4.49 3.75
CA ASN A 75 -8.89 3.23 3.69
C ASN A 75 -8.21 2.07 4.42
N GLY A 76 -7.06 2.30 5.05
CA GLY A 76 -6.37 1.29 5.85
C GLY A 76 -5.85 0.12 5.03
N LYS A 77 -5.30 0.39 3.85
CA LYS A 77 -4.78 -0.63 2.93
C LYS A 77 -3.34 -0.33 2.56
N ALA A 78 -2.54 -1.39 2.41
CA ALA A 78 -1.19 -1.29 1.87
C ALA A 78 -0.93 -2.48 0.95
N ILE A 79 -0.11 -2.26 -0.08
CA ILE A 79 0.26 -3.28 -1.07
C ILE A 79 1.76 -3.15 -1.35
N ALA A 80 2.46 -4.28 -1.31
CA ALA A 80 3.86 -4.37 -1.69
C ALA A 80 4.00 -4.53 -3.21
N GLY A 81 4.99 -3.84 -3.78
CA GLY A 81 5.33 -3.96 -5.20
C GLY A 81 4.64 -2.93 -6.10
N ALA A 82 5.06 -2.93 -7.38
CA ALA A 82 4.62 -2.00 -8.41
C ALA A 82 3.51 -2.60 -9.29
N ASN A 83 2.54 -3.30 -8.70
CA ASN A 83 1.48 -3.91 -9.49
C ASN A 83 0.42 -2.86 -9.85
N ASP A 84 0.52 -2.31 -11.07
CA ASP A 84 -0.37 -1.26 -11.57
C ASP A 84 -1.85 -1.60 -11.40
N SER A 85 -2.24 -2.86 -11.61
CA SER A 85 -3.65 -3.28 -11.46
C SER A 85 -4.12 -3.23 -10.01
N GLU A 86 -3.25 -3.53 -9.05
CA GLU A 86 -3.57 -3.47 -7.62
C GLU A 86 -3.55 -2.03 -7.10
N ILE A 87 -2.60 -1.23 -7.57
CA ILE A 87 -2.54 0.21 -7.31
C ILE A 87 -3.79 0.90 -7.85
N LEU A 88 -4.24 0.56 -9.06
CA LEU A 88 -5.48 1.09 -9.62
C LEU A 88 -6.70 0.66 -8.81
N LYS A 89 -6.73 -0.53 -8.22
CA LYS A 89 -7.83 -0.93 -7.31
C LYS A 89 -7.84 -0.09 -6.03
N LEU A 90 -6.68 0.26 -5.47
CA LEU A 90 -6.59 1.17 -4.33
C LEU A 90 -7.13 2.56 -4.70
N VAL A 91 -6.62 3.14 -5.80
CA VAL A 91 -7.01 4.48 -6.27
C VAL A 91 -8.50 4.55 -6.65
N ASN A 92 -9.06 3.46 -7.16
CA ASN A 92 -10.47 3.40 -7.58
C ASN A 92 -11.42 2.94 -6.46
N ALA A 93 -10.94 2.65 -5.25
CA ALA A 93 -11.80 2.22 -4.15
C ALA A 93 -12.67 3.40 -3.68
N THR A 94 -13.80 3.59 -4.34
CA THR A 94 -14.82 4.54 -3.90
C THR A 94 -15.56 3.92 -2.71
N LYS A 95 -15.68 4.67 -1.61
CA LYS A 95 -16.58 4.26 -0.50
C LYS A 95 -18.00 4.14 -1.07
N LEU A 96 -18.61 2.97 -0.93
CA LEU A 96 -20.05 2.77 -1.15
C LEU A 96 -20.86 3.45 -0.03
#